data_AF-A0A359MWG4-F1
#
_entry.id   AF-A0A359MWG4-F1
#
_cell.length_a   1.000
_cell.length_b   1.000
_cell.length_c   1.000
_cell.angle_alpha   90.00
_cell.angle_beta   90.00
_cell.angle_gamma   90.00
#
_symmetry.space_group_name_H-M   'P 1'
#
loop_
_entity.id
_entity.type
_entity.pdbx_description
1 polymer ?
#
loop_
_entity_poly.entity_id
_entity_poly.type
_entity_poly.pdbx_seq_one_letter_code
_entity_poly.pdbx_strand_id
1 'polypeptide(L)'
;SKIYRLTKTQRFQQWFPTLLQQLQLVQSGDVINIDFSDFQGRQVLMFAKQTSAGRALPVYFKFLRYPILKDSQNIFILAVLKEFLALVQCDVR
;
A
#
# COMPACT_ATOMS: atom_id res chain seq x y z
N SER A 1 4.16 -8.79 12.89
CA SER A 1 3.76 -8.41 11.52
C SER A 1 4.96 -7.87 10.74
N LYS A 2 5.11 -8.23 9.45
CA LYS A 2 6.18 -7.74 8.56
C LYS A 2 6.07 -6.22 8.33
N ILE A 3 4.85 -5.68 8.28
CA ILE A 3 4.55 -4.24 8.16
C ILE A 3 5.15 -3.46 9.33
N TYR A 4 4.98 -3.93 10.56
CA TYR A 4 5.53 -3.26 11.75
C TYR A 4 7.06 -3.08 11.70
N ARG A 5 7.78 -3.94 10.94
CA ARG A 5 9.23 -3.77 10.72
C ARG A 5 9.51 -2.71 9.66
N LEU A 6 8.74 -2.71 8.57
CA LEU A 6 8.84 -1.71 7.51
C LEU A 6 8.52 -0.30 8.00
N THR A 7 7.60 -0.20 8.95
CA THR A 7 7.16 1.09 9.49
C THR A 7 8.12 1.74 10.48
N LYS A 8 9.10 1.00 11.01
CA LYS A 8 10.13 1.57 11.89
C LYS A 8 11.25 2.29 11.13
N THR A 9 11.31 2.15 9.81
CA THR A 9 12.42 2.65 9.00
C THR A 9 11.91 3.68 7.99
N GLN A 10 12.09 4.96 8.29
CA GLN A 10 11.64 6.09 7.45
C GLN A 10 12.21 6.01 6.02
N ARG A 11 13.43 5.50 5.86
CA ARG A 11 14.07 5.28 4.54
C ARG A 11 13.30 4.30 3.66
N PHE A 12 12.65 3.31 4.26
CA PHE A 12 11.90 2.31 3.50
C PHE A 12 10.66 2.94 2.84
N GLN A 13 9.95 3.85 3.53
CA GLN A 13 8.83 4.58 2.92
C GLN A 13 9.27 5.46 1.74
N GLN A 14 10.49 5.98 1.77
CA GLN A 14 11.02 6.85 0.73
C GLN A 14 11.57 6.07 -0.48
N TRP A 15 12.32 5.00 -0.24
CA TRP A 15 13.00 4.26 -1.31
C TRP A 15 12.12 3.22 -1.98
N PHE A 16 11.13 2.70 -1.27
CA PHE A 16 10.30 1.62 -1.79
C PHE A 16 9.48 2.01 -3.03
N PRO A 17 8.85 3.21 -3.10
CA PRO A 17 8.24 3.70 -4.34
C PRO A 17 9.20 3.74 -5.53
N THR A 18 10.43 4.23 -5.31
CA THR A 18 11.47 4.26 -6.36
C THR A 18 11.84 2.85 -6.83
N LEU A 19 12.01 1.90 -5.90
CA LEU A 19 12.31 0.52 -6.25
C LEU A 19 11.18 -0.13 -7.06
N LEU A 20 9.92 0.13 -6.72
CA LEU A 20 8.78 -0.42 -7.46
C LEU A 20 8.75 0.05 -8.90
N GLN A 21 9.04 1.34 -9.14
CA GLN A 21 9.15 1.90 -10.48
C GLN A 21 10.34 1.31 -11.24
N GLN A 22 11.55 1.37 -10.65
CA GLN A 22 12.80 0.96 -11.30
C GLN A 22 12.81 -0.54 -11.63
N LEU A 23 12.22 -1.36 -10.77
CA LEU A 23 12.17 -2.81 -10.96
C LEU A 23 10.91 -3.29 -11.69
N GLN A 24 10.02 -2.36 -12.08
CA GLN A 24 8.74 -2.67 -12.73
C GLN A 24 7.94 -3.77 -12.01
N LEU A 25 7.92 -3.70 -10.67
CA LEU A 25 7.32 -4.73 -9.83
C LEU A 25 5.79 -4.75 -9.93
N VAL A 26 5.18 -3.65 -10.35
CA VAL A 26 3.75 -3.50 -10.59
C VAL A 26 3.55 -3.17 -12.07
N GLN A 27 2.73 -3.97 -12.75
CA GLN A 27 2.44 -3.91 -14.18
C GLN A 27 0.94 -3.96 -14.42
N SER A 28 0.52 -3.58 -15.62
CA SER A 28 -0.88 -3.71 -16.05
C SER A 28 -1.32 -5.16 -15.98
N GLY A 29 -2.48 -5.41 -15.38
CA GLY A 29 -3.06 -6.74 -15.20
C GLY A 29 -2.66 -7.46 -13.91
N ASP A 30 -1.74 -6.88 -13.11
CA ASP A 30 -1.45 -7.40 -11.77
C ASP A 30 -2.64 -7.22 -10.83
N VAL A 31 -2.86 -8.21 -9.97
CA VAL A 31 -3.84 -8.13 -8.89
C VAL A 31 -3.18 -7.53 -7.66
N ILE A 32 -3.72 -6.38 -7.22
CA ILE A 32 -3.31 -5.71 -5.98
C ILE A 32 -4.34 -5.97 -4.90
N ASN A 33 -3.91 -6.66 -3.84
CA ASN A 33 -4.72 -6.88 -2.65
C ASN A 33 -4.55 -5.70 -1.69
N ILE A 34 -5.67 -5.25 -1.12
CA ILE A 34 -5.73 -4.16 -0.16
C ILE A 34 -6.09 -4.76 1.20
N ASP A 35 -5.22 -4.55 2.19
CA ASP A 35 -5.39 -5.05 3.55
C ASP A 35 -5.38 -3.90 4.56
N PHE A 36 -6.26 -3.99 5.56
CA PHE A 36 -6.36 -3.04 6.65
C PHE A 36 -5.97 -3.72 7.96
N SER A 37 -4.91 -3.22 8.59
CA SER A 37 -4.32 -3.81 9.78
C SER A 37 -4.31 -2.83 10.95
N ASP A 38 -4.79 -3.26 12.12
CA ASP A 38 -4.69 -2.54 13.39
C ASP A 38 -3.45 -3.00 14.17
N PHE A 39 -2.59 -2.05 14.54
CA PHE A 39 -1.49 -2.27 15.49
C PHE A 39 -1.68 -1.40 16.74
N GLN A 40 -2.55 -1.85 17.66
CA GLN A 40 -2.80 -1.19 18.95
C GLN A 40 -3.21 0.29 18.77
N GLY A 41 -4.20 0.53 17.92
CA GLY A 41 -4.70 1.87 17.61
C GLY A 41 -3.94 2.60 16.49
N ARG A 42 -2.92 1.95 15.90
CA ARG A 42 -2.27 2.42 14.68
C ARG A 42 -2.82 1.64 13.50
N GLN A 43 -3.72 2.26 12.74
CA GLN A 43 -4.24 1.64 11.53
C GLN A 43 -3.27 1.83 10.37
N VAL A 44 -3.06 0.76 9.62
CA VAL A 44 -2.24 0.74 8.42
C VAL A 44 -3.06 0.16 7.28
N LEU A 45 -3.12 0.91 6.19
CA LEU A 45 -3.57 0.40 4.91
C LEU A 45 -2.36 -0.12 4.15
N MET A 46 -2.38 -1.38 3.73
CA MET A 46 -1.31 -2.01 2.95
C MET A 46 -1.83 -2.48 1.60
N PHE A 47 -1.06 -2.20 0.56
CA PHE A 47 -1.26 -2.80 -0.76
C PHE A 47 -0.18 -3.83 -1.02
N ALA A 48 -0.57 -4.98 -1.56
CA ALA A 48 0.34 -6.04 -1.93
C ALA A 48 -0.02 -6.64 -3.29
N LYS A 49 0.96 -6.78 -4.17
CA LYS A 49 0.81 -7.52 -5.42
C LYS A 49 0.76 -9.01 -5.12
N GLN A 50 -0.20 -9.71 -5.72
CA GLN A 50 -0.20 -11.16 -5.75
C GLN A 50 0.71 -11.67 -6.87
N THR A 51 1.76 -12.40 -6.52
CA THR A 51 2.63 -13.10 -7.47
C THR A 51 1.91 -14.31 -8.07
N SER A 52 2.38 -14.78 -9.23
CA SER A 52 1.90 -16.02 -9.86
C SER A 52 2.01 -17.26 -8.96
N ALA A 53 2.97 -17.26 -8.02
CA ALA A 53 3.13 -18.31 -7.02
C ALA A 53 2.19 -18.15 -5.80
N GLY A 54 1.21 -17.26 -5.85
CA GLY A 54 0.24 -17.01 -4.77
C GLY A 54 0.80 -16.21 -3.58
N ARG A 55 2.06 -15.77 -3.63
CA ARG A 55 2.65 -14.94 -2.57
C ARG A 55 2.22 -13.48 -2.68
N ALA A 56 2.02 -12.82 -1.54
CA ALA A 56 1.79 -11.38 -1.47
C ALA A 56 3.12 -10.63 -1.31
N LEU A 57 3.45 -9.77 -2.27
CA LEU A 57 4.57 -8.85 -2.22
C LEU A 57 4.03 -7.47 -1.82
N PRO A 58 4.36 -6.93 -0.64
CA PRO A 58 3.96 -5.57 -0.27
C PRO A 58 4.48 -4.59 -1.32
N VAL A 59 3.65 -3.66 -1.76
CA VAL A 59 4.00 -2.61 -2.73
C VAL A 59 3.72 -1.22 -2.19
N TYR A 60 2.83 -1.07 -1.21
CA TYR A 60 2.60 0.23 -0.61
C TYR A 60 2.04 0.07 0.78
N PHE A 61 2.30 1.04 1.66
CA PHE A 61 1.59 1.12 2.93
C PHE A 61 1.47 2.56 3.38
N LYS A 62 0.37 2.87 4.05
CA LYS A 62 0.14 4.18 4.63
C LYS A 62 -0.49 4.05 6.01
N PHE A 63 0.05 4.85 6.92
CA PHE A 63 -0.54 5.05 8.23
C PHE A 63 -1.74 5.98 8.13
N LEU A 64 -2.83 5.57 8.74
CA LEU A 64 -4.01 6.42 8.88
C LEU A 64 -3.97 7.09 10.26
N ARG A 65 -4.13 8.41 10.29
CA ARG A 65 -4.20 9.20 11.52
C ARG A 65 -5.68 9.52 11.80
N TYR A 66 -6.11 9.28 13.03
CA TYR A 66 -7.52 9.32 13.49
C TYR A 66 -8.05 10.73 13.77
N PRO A 67 -9.39 10.94 13.79
CA PRO A 67 -10.45 9.92 13.94
C PRO A 67 -11.02 9.33 12.63
N ILE A 68 -10.91 8.00 12.44
CA ILE A 68 -11.62 7.26 11.39
C ILE A 68 -13.07 7.09 11.85
N LEU A 69 -13.98 7.90 11.29
CA LEU A 69 -15.42 7.78 11.52
C LEU A 69 -15.97 6.50 10.85
N LYS A 70 -17.10 5.99 11.33
CA LYS A 70 -17.83 4.90 10.67
C LYS A 70 -18.08 5.28 9.19
N ASP A 71 -17.85 4.34 8.27
CA ASP A 71 -17.97 4.51 6.80
C ASP A 71 -16.90 5.36 6.10
N SER A 72 -15.93 5.92 6.82
CA SER A 72 -14.82 6.67 6.20
C SER A 72 -13.77 5.80 5.50
N GLN A 73 -13.78 4.47 5.72
CA GLN A 73 -12.78 3.54 5.18
C GLN A 73 -12.69 3.60 3.65
N ASN A 74 -13.81 3.59 2.94
CA ASN A 74 -13.81 3.63 1.47
C ASN A 74 -13.19 4.92 0.93
N ILE A 75 -13.48 6.06 1.57
CA ILE A 75 -12.92 7.36 1.18
C ILE A 75 -11.41 7.34 1.36
N PHE A 76 -10.92 6.80 2.48
CA PHE A 76 -9.49 6.66 2.72
C PHE A 76 -8.83 5.72 1.72
N ILE A 77 -9.43 4.56 1.46
CA ILE A 77 -8.91 3.60 0.49
C ILE A 77 -8.78 4.26 -0.88
N LEU A 78 -9.81 4.97 -1.35
CA LEU A 78 -9.78 5.67 -2.63
C LEU A 78 -8.73 6.77 -2.69
N ALA A 79 -8.57 7.55 -1.61
CA ALA A 79 -7.55 8.59 -1.54
C ALA A 79 -6.14 8.00 -1.62
N VAL A 80 -5.87 6.96 -0.83
CA VAL A 80 -4.56 6.29 -0.83
C VAL A 80 -4.31 5.54 -2.14
N LEU A 81 -5.35 4.98 -2.76
CA LEU A 81 -5.25 4.34 -4.07
C LEU A 81 -4.83 5.35 -5.14
N LYS A 82 -5.44 6.56 -5.16
CA LYS A 82 -5.03 7.63 -6.08
C LYS A 82 -3.57 8.02 -5.90
N GLU A 83 -3.11 8.15 -4.66
CA GLU A 83 -1.69 8.42 -4.37
C GLU A 83 -0.78 7.30 -4.87
N PHE A 84 -1.15 6.05 -4.63
CA PHE A 84 -0.38 4.89 -5.11
C PHE A 84 -0.31 4.85 -6.64
N LEU A 85 -1.43 5.04 -7.34
CA LEU A 85 -1.48 5.06 -8.80
C LEU A 85 -0.58 6.15 -9.40
N ALA A 86 -0.60 7.35 -8.81
CA ALA A 86 0.30 8.44 -9.20
C ALA A 86 1.78 8.07 -9.01
N LEU A 87 2.10 7.29 -7.97
CA LEU A 87 3.45 6.80 -7.72
C LEU A 87 3.88 5.70 -8.71
N VAL A 88 3.00 4.75 -9.06
CA VAL A 88 3.38 3.64 -9.95
C VAL A 88 3.14 3.92 -11.44
N GLN A 89 2.64 5.11 -11.78
CA GLN A 89 2.30 5.51 -13.16
C GLN A 89 1.33 4.54 -13.84
N CYS A 90 0.44 3.91 -13.07
CA CYS A 90 -0.61 3.05 -13.62
C CYS A 90 -1.78 3.92 -14.07
N ASP A 91 -2.15 3.80 -15.35
CA ASP A 91 -3.30 4.48 -15.93
C ASP A 91 -4.57 3.66 -15.64
N VAL A 92 -5.60 4.30 -15.09
CA VAL A 92 -6.88 3.64 -14.80
C VAL A 92 -7.76 3.79 -16.05
N ARG A 93 -7.88 2.72 -16.84
CA ARG A 93 -8.86 2.64 -17.93
C ARG A 93 -10.20 2.14 -17.43
#